data_AF-A0AAV3UJ24-F1
#
_entry.id   AF-A0AAV3UJ24-F1
#
_cell.length_a   1.000
_cell.length_b   1.000
_cell.length_c   1.000
_cell.angle_alpha   90.00
_cell.angle_beta   90.00
_cell.angle_gamma   90.00
#
_symmetry.space_group_name_H-M   'P 1'
#
loop_
_entity.id
_entity.type
_entity.pdbx_description
1 polymer ?
#
loop_
_entity_poly.entity_id
_entity_poly.type
_entity_poly.pdbx_seq_one_letter_code
_entity_poly.pdbx_strand_id
1 'polypeptide(L)' 'MIKVLIPLFGPIPGGTELAIILLLIVLLFGASKIPKLAKSTGGAIGEFKKGRKKMELELEEMRNETTQEIDPVPKQEQE' A
#
# COMPACT_ATOMS: atom_id res chain seq x y z
N MET A 1 -15.50 -39.28 14.10
CA MET A 1 -16.72 -38.51 13.88
C MET A 1 -16.73 -37.35 14.87
N ILE A 2 -16.47 -36.15 14.36
CA ILE A 2 -16.93 -34.88 14.95
C ILE A 2 -16.35 -34.53 16.34
N LYS A 3 -15.08 -34.10 16.38
CA LYS A 3 -14.46 -33.36 17.49
C LYS A 3 -14.31 -31.90 17.01
N VAL A 4 -15.37 -31.14 16.71
CA VAL A 4 -16.20 -30.36 17.67
C VAL A 4 -15.53 -30.11 19.03
N LEU A 5 -14.24 -29.82 18.99
CA LEU A 5 -13.53 -29.16 20.05
C LEU A 5 -12.77 -28.04 19.38
N ILE A 6 -13.49 -26.96 19.07
CA ILE A 6 -12.88 -25.65 18.89
C ILE A 6 -12.37 -25.29 20.29
N PRO A 7 -11.05 -25.34 20.58
CA PRO A 7 -10.55 -24.69 21.78
C PRO A 7 -10.48 -23.20 21.45
N LEU A 8 -11.48 -22.50 21.99
CA LEU A 8 -11.35 -21.20 22.62
C LEU A 8 -9.97 -20.52 22.47
N PHE A 9 -9.89 -19.58 21.53
CA PHE A 9 -9.12 -18.33 21.63
C PHE A 9 -7.64 -18.41 22.05
N GLY A 10 -6.79 -18.73 21.08
CA GLY A 10 -5.49 -18.07 20.87
C GLY A 10 -5.33 -17.83 19.37
N PRO A 11 -5.32 -16.59 18.86
CA PRO A 11 -5.77 -16.26 17.49
C PRO A 11 -4.76 -16.58 16.37
N ILE A 12 -3.68 -17.31 16.65
CA ILE A 12 -2.70 -17.65 15.62
C ILE A 12 -2.78 -19.15 15.36
N PRO A 13 -3.47 -19.59 14.29
CA PRO A 13 -3.32 -20.96 13.80
C PRO A 13 -1.83 -21.24 13.58
N GLY A 14 -1.35 -22.37 14.09
CA GLY A 14 0.03 -22.81 13.88
C GLY A 14 0.36 -22.94 12.39
N GLY A 15 1.65 -23.14 12.08
CA GLY A 15 2.11 -23.24 10.70
C GLY A 15 1.40 -24.33 9.89
N THR A 16 1.01 -25.43 10.55
CA THR A 16 0.29 -26.55 9.93
C THR A 16 -1.15 -26.18 9.57
N GLU A 17 -1.88 -25.53 10.47
CA GLU A 17 -3.25 -25.07 10.22
C GLU A 17 -3.30 -24.05 9.07
N LEU A 18 -2.34 -23.10 9.04
CA LEU A 18 -2.21 -22.17 7.93
C LEU A 18 -1.90 -22.87 6.60
N ALA A 19 -1.06 -23.91 6.60
CA ALA A 19 -0.78 -24.70 5.40
C ALA A 19 -2.03 -25.42 4.88
N ILE A 20 -2.88 -25.96 5.76
CA ILE A 20 -4.14 -26.61 5.37
C ILE A 20 -5.12 -25.59 4.78
N ILE A 21 -5.25 -24.41 5.40
CA ILE A 21 -6.12 -23.33 4.88
C ILE A 21 -5.60 -22.86 3.52
N LEU A 22 -4.29 -22.65 3.38
CA LEU A 22 -3.66 -22.26 2.12
C LEU A 22 -3.90 -23.32 1.03
N LEU A 23 -3.80 -24.61 1.37
CA LEU A 23 -4.07 -25.71 0.46
C LEU A 23 -5.53 -25.70 -0.04
N LEU A 24 -6.50 -25.46 0.86
CA LEU A 24 -7.91 -25.34 0.48
C LEU A 24 -8.15 -24.16 -0.46
N ILE A 25 -7.57 -23.00 -0.17
CA ILE A 25 -7.66 -21.82 -1.04
C ILE A 25 -7.04 -22.13 -2.42
N VAL A 26 -5.89 -22.80 -2.46
CA VAL A 26 -5.24 -23.22 -3.70
C VAL A 26 -6.07 -24.25 -4.47
N LEU A 27 -6.81 -25.14 -3.82
CA LEU A 27 -7.72 -26.07 -4.48
C LEU A 27 -8.95 -25.37 -5.08
N LEU A 28 -9.53 -24.40 -4.37
CA LEU A 28 -10.70 -23.66 -4.84
C LEU A 28 -10.39 -22.71 -5.99
N PHE A 29 -9.29 -21.96 -5.88
CA PHE A 29 -8.93 -20.93 -6.85
C PHE A 29 -7.86 -21.41 -7.86
N GLY A 30 -7.11 -22.45 -7.55
CA GLY A 30 -5.96 -22.92 -8.33
C GLY A 30 -4.65 -22.24 -7.95
N ALA A 31 -3.55 -22.98 -7.99
CA ALA A 31 -2.21 -22.51 -7.63
C ALA A 31 -1.72 -21.31 -8.47
N SER A 32 -2.29 -21.10 -9.66
CA SER A 32 -1.90 -20.00 -10.55
C SER A 32 -2.68 -18.71 -10.33
N LYS A 33 -3.83 -18.70 -9.65
CA LYS A 33 -4.65 -17.49 -9.52
C LYS A 33 -4.06 -16.50 -8.53
N ILE A 34 -3.68 -16.97 -7.34
CA ILE A 34 -3.06 -16.12 -6.31
C ILE A 34 -1.83 -15.36 -6.81
N PRO A 35 -0.82 -15.99 -7.44
CA PRO A 35 0.36 -15.26 -7.93
C PRO A 35 0.02 -14.31 -9.08
N LYS A 36 -0.95 -14.66 -9.94
CA LYS A 36 -1.42 -13.77 -11.02
C LYS A 36 -2.08 -12.50 -10.47
N LEU A 37 -2.95 -12.66 -9.47
CA LEU A 37 -3.61 -11.54 -8.79
C LEU A 37 -2.59 -10.67 -8.03
N ALA A 38 -1.66 -11.29 -7.32
CA ALA A 38 -0.58 -10.56 -6.63
C ALA A 38 0.27 -9.75 -7.62
N LYS A 39 0.61 -10.31 -8.79
CA LYS A 39 1.39 -9.61 -9.82
C LYS A 39 0.63 -8.43 -10.43
N SER A 40 -0.64 -8.59 -10.78
CA SER A 40 -1.44 -7.50 -11.37
C SER A 40 -1.74 -6.40 -10.35
N THR A 41 -2.18 -6.78 -9.14
CA THR A 41 -2.50 -5.83 -8.08
C THR A 41 -1.25 -5.14 -7.54
N GLY A 42 -0.16 -5.89 -7.36
CA GLY A 42 1.13 -5.35 -6.94
C GLY A 42 1.72 -4.39 -7.97
N GLY A 43 1.59 -4.70 -9.26
CA GLY A 43 1.98 -3.79 -10.34
C GLY A 43 1.18 -2.48 -10.30
N ALA A 44 -0.14 -2.56 -10.17
CA ALA A 44 -1.02 -1.40 -10.07
C ALA A 44 -0.69 -0.51 -8.84
N ILE A 45 -0.53 -1.11 -7.66
CA ILE A 45 -0.14 -0.39 -6.44
C ILE A 45 1.25 0.24 -6.59
N GLY A 46 2.18 -0.46 -7.24
CA GLY A 46 3.53 0.02 -7.49
C GLY A 46 3.56 1.28 -8.37
N GLU A 47 2.88 1.24 -9.52
CA GLU A 47 2.77 2.39 -10.42
C GLU A 47 1.99 3.55 -9.77
N PHE A 48 0.94 3.24 -9.00
CA PHE A 48 0.21 4.25 -8.24
C PHE A 48 1.11 4.99 -7.23
N LYS A 49 1.94 4.26 -6.48
CA LYS A 49 2.87 4.86 -5.51
C LYS A 49 3.94 5.71 -6.20
N LYS A 50 4.44 5.29 -7.37
CA LYS A 50 5.38 6.08 -8.18
C LYS A 50 4.73 7.37 -8.69
N GLY A 51 3.51 7.28 -9.22
CA GLY A 51 2.75 8.45 -9.67
C GLY A 51 2.52 9.44 -8.54
N ARG A 52 2.11 8.96 -7.36
CA ARG A 52 1.95 9.78 -6.16
C ARG A 52 3.23 10.52 -5.76
N LYS A 53 4.38 9.85 -5.80
CA LYS A 53 5.67 10.47 -5.47
C LYS A 53 6.08 11.54 -6.49
N LYS A 54 5.84 11.30 -7.79
CA LYS A 54 6.11 12.30 -8.83
C LYS A 54 5.25 13.54 -8.66
N MET A 55 3.95 13.35 -8.43
CA MET A 55 3.03 14.47 -8.17
C MET A 55 3.46 15.27 -6.94
N GLU A 56 3.92 14.62 -5.88
CA GLU A 56 4.38 15.33 -4.69
C GLU A 56 5.62 16.17 -5.00
N LEU A 57 6.62 15.63 -5.71
CA LEU A 57 7.80 16.38 -6.15
C LEU A 57 7.42 17.57 -7.06
N GLU A 58 6.55 17.37 -8.03
CA GLU A 58 6.06 18.45 -8.92
C GLU A 58 5.34 19.55 -8.11
N LEU A 59 4.54 19.18 -7.09
CA LEU A 59 3.88 20.15 -6.21
C LEU A 59 4.89 20.92 -5.35
N GLU A 60 5.95 20.26 -4.87
CA GLU A 60 7.02 20.93 -4.13
C GLU A 60 7.86 21.86 -5.00
N GLU A 61 8.16 21.45 -6.23
CA GLU A 61 8.83 22.26 -7.24
C GLU A 61 8.00 23.52 -7.51
N MET A 62 6.73 23.37 -7.93
CA MET A 62 5.80 24.51 -8.18
C MET A 62 5.68 25.48 -7.00
N ARG A 63 5.67 24.96 -5.76
CA ARG A 63 5.63 25.78 -4.54
C ARG A 63 6.92 26.61 -4.37
N ASN A 64 8.07 26.03 -4.72
CA ASN A 64 9.37 26.69 -4.63
C ASN A 64 9.62 27.69 -5.77
N GLU A 65 9.04 27.49 -6.96
CA GLU A 65 9.08 28.47 -8.08
C GLU A 65 8.19 29.67 -7.77
N THR A 66 6.99 29.44 -7.24
CA THR A 66 6.06 30.52 -6.82
C THR A 66 6.63 31.40 -5.71
N THR A 67 7.50 30.85 -4.85
CA THR A 67 8.13 31.62 -3.75
C THR A 67 9.32 32.47 -4.24
N GLN A 68 9.90 32.16 -5.41
CA GLN A 68 11.05 32.91 -5.94
C GLN A 68 10.66 34.10 -6.85
N GLU A 69 9.40 34.21 -7.27
CA GLU A 69 8.91 35.32 -8.11
C GLU A 69 8.18 36.43 -7.32
N ILE A 70 8.09 36.31 -5.98
CA ILE A 70 7.67 37.41 -5.11
C ILE A 70 8.94 38.10 -4.60
N ASP A 71 9.35 39.13 -5.33
CA ASP A 71 10.33 40.11 -4.89
C ASP A 71 10.10 40.46 -3.40
N PRO A 72 11.16 40.62 -2.58
CA PRO A 72 10.99 41.19 -1.26
C PRO A 72 10.37 42.58 -1.42
N VAL A 73 9.10 42.72 -1.04
CA VAL A 73 8.44 44.03 -0.89
C VAL A 73 9.41 44.92 -0.12
N PRO A 74 9.88 46.05 -0.69
CA PRO A 74 10.75 46.95 0.01
C PRO A 74 10.03 47.33 1.29
N LYS A 75 10.62 46.99 2.43
CA LYS A 75 10.18 47.52 3.72
C LYS A 75 10.31 49.03 3.57
N GLN A 76 9.19 49.69 3.33
CA GLN A 76 9.13 51.13 3.40
C GLN A 76 9.44 51.50 4.84
N GLU A 77 10.66 51.98 5.02
CA GLU A 77 11.03 52.86 6.10
C GLU A 77 10.07 54.07 6.01
N GLN A 78 9.08 54.10 6.90
CA GLN A 78 8.29 55.29 7.18
C GLN A 78 8.55 55.65 8.65
N GLU A 79 9.41 56.66 8.78
CA GLU A 79 9.53 57.71 9.82
C GLU A 79 9.11 57.41 11.26
#